data_AF-A0A2N1JIA2-F1
#
_entry.id   AF-A0A2N1JIA2-F1
#
_cell.length_a   1.000
_cell.length_b   1.000
_cell.length_c   1.000
_cell.angle_alpha   90.00
_cell.angle_beta   90.00
_cell.angle_gamma   90.00
#
_symmetry.space_group_name_H-M   'P 1'
#
loop_
_entity.id
_entity.type
_entity.pdbx_description
1 polymer ?
#
loop_
_entity_poly.entity_id
_entity_poly.type
_entity_poly.pdbx_seq_one_letter_code
_entity_poly.pdbx_strand_id
1 'polypeptide(L)' 'MLRQSLHSFEVVTAFRVEVCRTPPWFGQPGGGLRISLIDRGMGIRELVREGMLRRVASR' A
#
# COMPACT_ATOMS: atom_id res chain seq x y z
N MET A 1 -16.15 11.49 10.39
CA MET A 1 -14.81 11.83 9.86
C MET A 1 -13.90 10.62 10.06
N LEU A 2 -13.36 10.01 9.00
CA LEU A 2 -12.45 8.87 9.13
C LEU A 2 -11.14 9.36 9.77
N ARG A 3 -10.82 8.87 10.98
CA ARG A 3 -9.62 9.23 11.76
C ARG A 3 -8.47 8.25 11.50
N GLN A 4 -8.16 7.97 10.24
CA GLN A 4 -7.03 7.10 9.92
C GLN A 4 -5.82 7.92 9.49
N SER A 5 -4.65 7.54 9.98
CA SER A 5 -3.38 8.17 9.62
C SER A 5 -3.00 7.80 8.19
N LEU A 6 -2.57 8.80 7.40
CA LEU A 6 -2.00 8.58 6.08
C LEU A 6 -0.52 8.17 6.21
N HIS A 7 -0.13 7.08 5.56
CA HIS A 7 1.24 6.61 5.49
C HIS A 7 1.67 6.50 4.03
N SER A 8 2.74 7.22 3.68
CA SER A 8 3.33 7.22 2.34
C SER A 8 4.65 6.47 2.35
N PHE A 9 4.91 5.71 1.28
CA PHE A 9 6.12 4.90 1.12
C PHE A 9 6.68 5.05 -0.29
N GLU A 10 8.00 4.94 -0.39
CA GLU A 10 8.75 4.83 -1.63
C GLU A 10 9.26 3.40 -1.78
N VAL A 11 9.18 2.86 -3.00
CA VAL A 11 9.75 1.56 -3.35
C VAL A 11 11.26 1.73 -3.55
N VAL A 12 12.05 1.10 -2.69
CA VAL A 12 13.52 1.12 -2.74
C VAL A 12 14.04 -0.07 -3.55
N THR A 13 13.43 -1.24 -3.35
CA THR A 13 13.78 -2.48 -4.06
C THR A 13 12.52 -3.05 -4.70
N ALA A 14 12.63 -3.58 -5.92
CA ALA A 14 11.49 -4.18 -6.61
C ALA A 14 11.00 -5.46 -5.92
N PHE A 15 9.69 -5.60 -5.78
CA PHE A 15 9.03 -6.82 -5.29
C PHE A 15 7.74 -7.07 -6.06
N ARG A 16 7.25 -8.31 -6.01
CA ARG A 16 6.05 -8.72 -6.74
C ARG A 16 4.79 -8.31 -5.99
N VAL A 17 3.83 -7.79 -6.73
CA VAL A 17 2.53 -7.35 -6.22
C VAL A 17 1.44 -7.74 -7.19
N GLU A 18 0.23 -7.85 -6.67
CA GLU A 18 -0.97 -7.90 -7.47
C GLU A 18 -1.54 -6.48 -7.58
N VAL A 19 -1.84 -6.05 -8.80
CA VAL A 19 -2.44 -4.73 -9.07
C VAL A 19 -3.85 -4.94 -9.58
N CYS A 20 -4.82 -4.35 -8.90
CA CYS A 20 -6.22 -4.39 -9.30
C CYS A 20 -6.82 -2.98 -9.32
N ARG A 21 -7.81 -2.76 -10.17
CA ARG A 21 -8.66 -1.58 -10.06
C ARG A 21 -9.61 -1.77 -8.87
N THR A 22 -9.71 -0.75 -8.02
CA THR A 22 -10.57 -0.76 -6.85
C THR A 22 -12.03 -0.68 -7.30
N PRO A 23 -12.89 -1.66 -6.95
CA PRO A 23 -14.29 -1.62 -7.35
C PRO A 23 -15.04 -0.52 -6.59
N PRO A 24 -16.19 -0.06 -7.12
CA PRO A 24 -17.09 0.80 -6.35
C PRO A 24 -17.58 0.08 -5.10
N TRP A 25 -17.52 0.74 -3.94
CA TRP A 25 -17.90 0.16 -2.66
C TRP A 25 -18.17 1.25 -1.60
N PHE A 26 -18.93 0.94 -0.55
CA PHE A 26 -19.35 1.89 0.51
C PHE A 26 -19.93 3.22 -0.01
N GLY A 27 -20.71 3.17 -1.10
CA GLY A 27 -21.31 4.37 -1.71
C GLY A 27 -20.28 5.30 -2.39
N GLN A 28 -19.05 4.84 -2.59
CA GLN A 28 -17.99 5.57 -3.27
C GLN A 28 -17.68 4.92 -4.64
N PRO A 29 -17.27 5.72 -5.64
CA PRO A 29 -17.08 5.24 -7.01
C PRO A 29 -15.88 4.30 -7.19
N GLY A 30 -14.94 4.26 -6.23
CA GLY A 30 -13.70 3.49 -6.37
C GLY A 30 -12.84 4.01 -7.52
N GLY A 31 -12.29 3.10 -8.33
CA GLY A 31 -11.60 3.42 -9.59
C GLY A 31 -10.08 3.59 -9.50
N GLY A 32 -9.54 3.80 -8.30
CA GLY A 32 -8.08 3.85 -8.06
C GLY A 32 -7.40 2.48 -8.16
N LEU A 33 -6.07 2.47 -8.32
CA LEU A 33 -5.29 1.23 -8.28
C LEU A 33 -5.06 0.81 -6.83
N ARG A 34 -5.39 -0.45 -6.53
CA ARG A 34 -5.03 -1.13 -5.29
C ARG A 34 -3.89 -2.10 -5.57
N ILE A 35 -2.85 -2.02 -4.75
CA ILE A 35 -1.68 -2.89 -4.79
C ILE A 35 -1.75 -3.83 -3.59
N SER A 36 -1.70 -5.13 -3.83
CA SER A 36 -1.73 -6.16 -2.79
C SER A 36 -0.42 -6.97 -2.82
N LEU A 37 0.10 -7.33 -1.65
CA LEU A 37 1.28 -8.19 -1.56
C LEU A 37 0.88 -9.63 -1.88
N ILE A 38 1.66 -10.30 -2.74
CA ILE A 38 1.40 -11.68 -3.14
C ILE A 38 1.84 -12.66 -2.04
N ASP A 39 2.92 -12.32 -1.32
CA ASP A 39 3.47 -13.15 -0.26
C ASP A 39 2.65 -12.99 1.03
N ARG A 40 2.06 -14.10 1.48
CA ARG A 40 1.20 -14.16 2.68
C ARG A 40 1.96 -13.91 3.98
N GLY A 41 3.30 -13.97 3.97
CA GLY A 41 4.16 -13.63 5.11
C GLY A 41 4.66 -12.19 5.15
N MET A 42 4.44 -11.41 4.07
CA MET A 42 4.88 -10.02 4.02
C MET A 42 3.75 -9.04 4.33
N GLY A 43 4.00 -8.13 5.26
CA GLY A 43 3.25 -6.90 5.42
C GLY A 43 4.08 -5.67 5.08
N ILE A 44 3.45 -4.50 5.13
CA ILE A 44 4.13 -3.21 4.93
C ILE A 44 5.27 -3.02 5.95
N ARG A 45 5.08 -3.50 7.19
CA ARG A 45 6.10 -3.40 8.24
C ARG A 45 7.35 -4.19 7.88
N GLU A 46 7.17 -5.42 7.41
CA GLU A 46 8.26 -6.31 7.03
C GLU A 46 9.01 -5.71 5.84
N LEU A 47 8.30 -5.21 4.82
CA LEU A 47 8.93 -4.53 3.69
C LEU A 47 9.77 -3.31 4.10
N VAL A 48 9.36 -2.57 5.13
CA VAL A 48 10.17 -1.47 5.67
C VAL A 48 11.38 -1.99 6.42
N ARG A 49 11.21 -3.02 7.25
CA ARG A 49 12.29 -3.64 8.04
C ARG A 49 13.38 -4.22 7.14
N GLU A 50 12.99 -4.89 6.06
CA GLU A 50 13.90 -5.48 5.07
C GLU A 50 14.46 -4.44 4.06
N GLY A 51 14.11 -3.15 4.21
CA GLY A 51 14.64 -2.08 3.36
C GLY A 51 14.05 -2.04 1.94
N MET A 52 12.97 -2.78 1.67
CA MET A 52 12.28 -2.77 0.37
C MET A 52 11.38 -1.55 0.20
N LEU A 53 10.79 -1.07 1.30
CA LEU A 53 10.03 0.17 1.37
C LEU A 53 10.71 1.17 2.30
N ARG A 54 10.66 2.45 1.94
CA ARG A 54 11.06 3.55 2.81
C ARG A 54 9.87 4.43 3.10
N ARG A 55 9.61 4.73 4.38
CA ARG A 55 8.55 5.68 4.77
C ARG A 55 8.94 7.08 4.30
N VAL A 56 8.01 7.76 3.64
CA VAL A 56 8.13 9.17 3.28
C VAL A 56 7.53 10.00 4.41
N ALA A 57 8.25 11.02 4.87
CA ALA A 57 7.71 11.97 5.83
C ALA A 57 6.52 12.71 5.18
N SER A 58 5.37 12.64 5.83
CA SER A 58 4.23 13.48 5.48
C SER A 58 4.65 14.94 5.71
N ARG A 59 4.53 15.79 4.68
CA ARG A 59 4.62 17.24 4.87
C ARG A 59 3.36 17.76 5.55
#